data_AF-A0A951MVS5-F1
#
_entry.id   AF-A0A951MVS5-F1
#
_cell.length_a   1.000
_cell.length_b   1.000
_cell.length_c   1.000
_cell.angle_alpha   90.00
_cell.angle_beta   90.00
_cell.angle_gamma   90.00
#
_symmetry.space_group_name_H-M   'P 1'
#
loop_
_entity.id
_entity.type
_entity.pdbx_description
1 polymer ?
#
loop_
_entity_poly.entity_id
_entity_poly.type
_entity_poly.pdbx_seq_one_letter_code
_entity_poly.pdbx_strand_id
1 'polypeptide(L)'
;MPAARSRPDPDAHRQPWSELDFATRRRIVRAVNRGRALDDPHEAALAVGVARNQQRFWRWAWLIGPVAAMLLQLRSGWVAMAWNAAVAGVLFAVMAWLFHRRARRAEAANRAVTDRTRRARRHLPRRKHRRRSKRRR
;
A
#
# COMPACT_ATOMS: atom_id res chain seq x y z
N MET A 1 -12.44 35.54 24.08
CA MET A 1 -13.13 34.89 22.94
C MET A 1 -12.77 33.41 22.90
N PRO A 2 -13.72 32.48 23.10
CA PRO A 2 -13.43 31.05 23.08
C PRO A 2 -13.28 30.56 21.62
N ALA A 3 -12.13 29.97 21.30
CA ALA A 3 -11.87 29.37 20.00
C ALA A 3 -12.88 28.25 19.71
N ALA A 4 -13.58 28.37 18.58
CA ALA A 4 -14.47 27.33 18.07
C ALA A 4 -13.64 26.07 17.83
N ARG A 5 -13.87 25.02 18.62
CA ARG A 5 -13.33 23.68 18.35
C ARG A 5 -14.00 23.19 17.06
N SER A 6 -13.33 23.38 15.93
CA SER A 6 -13.70 22.81 14.64
C SER A 6 -13.89 21.30 14.83
N ARG A 7 -15.09 20.82 14.52
CA ARG A 7 -15.37 19.38 14.52
C ARG A 7 -14.37 18.73 13.55
N PRO A 8 -13.70 17.64 13.92
CA PRO A 8 -12.81 16.94 13.01
C PRO A 8 -13.60 16.56 11.77
N ASP A 9 -13.14 17.06 10.62
CA ASP A 9 -13.77 16.84 9.33
C ASP A 9 -13.80 15.32 9.06
N PRO A 10 -14.97 14.69 8.91
CA PRO A 10 -15.07 13.26 8.63
C PRO A 10 -14.35 12.85 7.33
N ASP A 11 -14.04 13.81 6.45
CA ASP A 11 -13.32 13.60 5.19
C ASP A 11 -11.80 13.89 5.28
N ALA A 12 -11.28 14.35 6.43
CA ALA A 12 -9.83 14.50 6.68
C ALA A 12 -9.05 13.17 6.57
N HIS A 13 -9.75 12.04 6.49
CA HIS A 13 -9.20 10.70 6.32
C HIS A 13 -8.87 10.33 4.86
N ARG A 14 -8.84 11.30 3.94
CA ARG A 14 -8.46 11.09 2.54
C ARG A 14 -7.30 11.99 2.13
N GLN A 15 -6.32 12.20 3.00
CA GLN A 15 -5.12 12.91 2.58
C GLN A 15 -4.43 12.08 1.48
N PRO A 16 -4.29 12.60 0.25
CA PRO A 16 -3.68 11.86 -0.83
C PRO A 16 -2.21 11.61 -0.51
N TRP A 17 -1.67 10.49 -1.02
CA TRP A 17 -0.29 10.08 -0.76
C TRP A 17 0.73 11.19 -1.08
N SER A 18 0.43 12.04 -2.06
CA SER A 18 1.23 13.20 -2.50
C SER A 18 1.28 14.35 -1.48
N GLU A 19 0.42 14.39 -0.49
CA GLU A 19 0.38 15.44 0.54
C GLU A 19 1.03 15.00 1.86
N LEU A 20 1.35 13.70 2.01
CA LEU A 20 2.03 13.19 3.20
C LEU A 20 3.46 13.71 3.28
N ASP A 21 3.92 14.04 4.48
CA ASP A 21 5.33 14.33 4.71
C ASP A 21 6.24 13.13 4.34
N PHE A 22 7.47 13.41 3.93
CA PHE A 22 8.46 12.41 3.53
C PHE A 22 8.74 11.40 4.66
N ALA A 23 8.79 11.84 5.92
CA ALA A 23 9.02 10.95 7.04
C ALA A 23 7.90 9.90 7.17
N THR A 24 6.64 10.35 7.02
CA THR A 24 5.45 9.50 7.06
C THR A 24 5.45 8.51 5.89
N ARG A 25 5.70 8.96 4.65
CA ARG A 25 5.81 8.04 3.49
C ARG A 25 6.89 6.99 3.72
N ARG A 26 8.07 7.40 4.19
CA ARG A 26 9.18 6.49 4.46
C ARG A 26 8.86 5.52 5.59
N ARG A 27 8.09 5.92 6.61
CA ARG A 27 7.59 5.02 7.66
C ARG A 27 6.65 3.97 7.08
N ILE A 28 5.67 4.39 6.29
CA ILE A 28 4.70 3.47 5.65
C ILE A 28 5.42 2.48 4.75
N VAL A 29 6.31 2.94 3.86
CA VAL A 29 7.09 2.06 2.98
C VAL A 29 7.96 1.10 3.79
N ARG A 30 8.60 1.55 4.88
CA ARG A 30 9.37 0.67 5.77
C ARG A 30 8.50 -0.39 6.45
N ALA A 31 7.28 -0.04 6.87
CA ALA A 31 6.35 -0.98 7.46
C ALA A 31 5.87 -2.03 6.44
N VAL A 32 5.50 -1.60 5.23
CA VAL A 32 5.12 -2.48 4.11
C VAL A 32 6.26 -3.42 3.77
N ASN A 33 7.47 -2.87 3.64
CA ASN A 33 8.68 -3.66 3.44
C ASN A 33 8.79 -4.67 4.59
N ARG A 34 8.83 -4.28 5.85
CA ARG A 34 8.95 -5.23 6.97
C ARG A 34 7.77 -6.20 7.12
N GLY A 35 6.69 -6.09 6.33
CA GLY A 35 5.51 -6.94 6.44
C GLY A 35 4.72 -6.69 7.73
N ARG A 36 4.81 -5.49 8.30
CA ARG A 36 4.20 -5.13 9.59
C ARG A 36 2.92 -4.33 9.40
N ALA A 37 2.00 -4.49 10.35
CA ALA A 37 0.85 -3.62 10.50
C ALA A 37 1.28 -2.25 11.07
N LEU A 38 0.60 -1.20 10.63
CA LEU A 38 0.64 0.11 11.26
C LEU A 38 -0.54 0.23 12.23
N ASP A 39 -0.32 0.92 13.35
CA ASP A 39 -1.33 1.07 14.40
C ASP A 39 -2.42 2.07 14.01
N ASP A 40 -2.06 3.12 13.29
CA ASP A 40 -3.02 4.11 12.79
C ASP A 40 -3.83 3.53 11.61
N PRO A 41 -5.18 3.48 11.71
CA PRO A 41 -6.03 2.96 10.64
C PRO A 41 -5.91 3.71 9.32
N HIS A 42 -5.59 5.01 9.34
CA HIS A 42 -5.42 5.80 8.12
C HIS A 42 -4.12 5.41 7.39
N GLU A 43 -3.00 5.38 8.10
CA GLU A 43 -1.72 4.87 7.57
C GLU A 43 -1.80 3.40 7.12
N ALA A 44 -2.52 2.55 7.86
CA ALA A 44 -2.73 1.16 7.47
C ALA A 44 -3.46 1.04 6.12
N ALA A 45 -4.46 1.90 5.86
CA ALA A 45 -5.15 1.92 4.58
C ALA A 45 -4.22 2.34 3.42
N LEU A 46 -3.37 3.35 3.65
CA LEU A 46 -2.35 3.76 2.68
C LEU A 46 -1.31 2.66 2.43
N ALA A 47 -0.87 1.96 3.48
CA ALA A 47 0.03 0.82 3.39
C ALA A 47 -0.53 -0.31 2.53
N VAL A 48 -1.83 -0.58 2.62
CA VAL A 48 -2.52 -1.56 1.73
C VAL A 48 -2.42 -1.13 0.27
N GLY A 49 -2.64 0.16 -0.02
CA GLY A 49 -2.47 0.70 -1.38
C GLY A 49 -1.05 0.52 -1.92
N VAL A 50 -0.04 0.87 -1.12
CA VAL A 50 1.38 0.68 -1.47
C VAL A 50 1.70 -0.80 -1.68
N ALA A 51 1.23 -1.69 -0.81
CA ALA A 51 1.45 -3.13 -0.93
C ALA A 51 0.85 -3.71 -2.22
N ARG A 52 -0.36 -3.28 -2.62
CA ARG A 52 -0.99 -3.68 -3.89
C ARG A 52 -0.20 -3.20 -5.10
N ASN A 53 0.28 -1.96 -5.08
CA ASN A 53 1.13 -1.44 -6.15
C ASN A 53 2.45 -2.22 -6.25
N GLN A 54 3.08 -2.54 -5.12
CA GLN A 54 4.26 -3.41 -5.10
C GLN A 54 3.93 -4.80 -5.67
N GLN A 55 2.81 -5.42 -5.29
CA GLN A 55 2.41 -6.71 -5.84
C GLN A 55 2.22 -6.66 -7.37
N ARG A 56 1.58 -5.60 -7.89
CA ARG A 56 1.38 -5.41 -9.33
C ARG A 56 2.70 -5.21 -10.07
N PHE A 57 3.61 -4.43 -9.49
CA PHE A 57 4.95 -4.25 -10.04
C PHE A 57 5.72 -5.58 -10.08
N TRP A 58 5.81 -6.27 -8.95
CA TRP A 58 6.56 -7.53 -8.85
C TRP A 58 5.96 -8.65 -9.70
N ARG A 59 4.66 -8.61 -10.02
CA ARG A 59 4.04 -9.54 -10.96
C ARG A 59 4.66 -9.49 -12.36
N TRP A 60 5.17 -8.33 -12.77
CA TRP A 60 5.77 -8.11 -14.09
C TRP A 60 7.28 -7.88 -14.05
N ALA A 61 7.82 -7.49 -12.90
CA ALA A 61 9.24 -7.17 -12.75
C ALA A 61 10.17 -8.33 -13.13
N TRP A 62 9.69 -9.58 -13.08
CA TRP A 62 10.50 -10.73 -13.48
C TRP A 62 10.87 -10.74 -14.97
N LEU A 63 10.10 -10.06 -15.82
CA LEU A 63 10.38 -9.90 -17.26
C LEU A 63 11.50 -8.91 -17.55
N ILE A 64 11.83 -8.02 -16.61
CA ILE A 64 12.86 -6.99 -16.80
C ILE A 64 14.22 -7.64 -17.03
N GLY A 65 14.55 -8.68 -16.26
CA GLY A 65 15.82 -9.40 -16.36
C GLY A 65 16.07 -10.00 -17.75
N PRO A 66 15.18 -10.87 -18.25
CA PRO A 66 15.29 -11.44 -19.60
C PRO A 66 15.36 -10.38 -20.71
N VAL A 67 14.49 -9.35 -20.66
CA VAL A 67 14.47 -8.29 -21.67
C VAL A 67 15.79 -7.51 -21.66
N ALA A 68 16.29 -7.14 -20.48
CA ALA A 68 17.58 -6.45 -20.37
C ALA A 68 18.75 -7.34 -20.84
N ALA A 69 18.75 -8.63 -20.50
CA ALA A 69 19.78 -9.57 -20.93
C ALA A 69 19.79 -9.73 -22.46
N MET A 70 18.62 -9.83 -23.09
CA MET A 70 18.51 -9.89 -24.55
C MET A 70 19.04 -8.61 -25.21
N LEU A 71 18.64 -7.44 -24.73
CA LEU A 71 19.06 -6.16 -25.30
C LEU A 71 20.58 -5.92 -25.18
N LEU A 72 21.18 -6.28 -24.04
CA LEU A 72 22.61 -6.11 -23.80
C LEU A 72 23.49 -7.07 -24.62
N GLN A 73 22.93 -8.19 -25.09
CA GLN A 73 23.70 -9.27 -25.74
C GLN A 73 23.37 -9.48 -27.22
N LEU A 74 22.80 -8.45 -27.87
CA LEU A 74 22.43 -8.53 -29.28
C LEU A 74 23.59 -8.97 -30.21
N ARG A 75 24.85 -8.73 -29.81
CA ARG A 75 26.06 -9.07 -30.58
C ARG A 75 26.73 -10.38 -30.17
N SER A 76 26.28 -11.04 -29.12
CA SER A 76 26.96 -12.17 -28.47
C SER A 76 26.55 -13.54 -29.03
N GLY A 77 25.63 -13.58 -30.00
CA GLY A 77 25.06 -14.81 -30.55
C GLY A 77 23.84 -15.30 -29.78
N TRP A 78 22.95 -16.01 -30.48
CA TRP A 78 21.62 -16.40 -29.99
C TRP A 78 21.65 -17.40 -28.83
N VAL A 79 22.65 -18.30 -28.79
CA VAL A 79 22.81 -19.28 -27.70
C VAL A 79 23.15 -18.60 -26.38
N ALA A 80 24.16 -17.71 -26.38
CA ALA A 80 24.56 -16.97 -25.19
C ALA A 80 23.43 -16.07 -24.68
N MET A 81 22.71 -15.42 -25.59
CA MET A 81 21.55 -14.59 -25.28
C MET A 81 20.44 -15.41 -24.60
N ALA A 82 20.10 -16.58 -25.14
CA ALA A 82 19.06 -17.45 -24.59
C ALA A 82 19.43 -17.96 -23.19
N TRP A 83 20.69 -18.37 -22.99
CA TRP A 83 21.17 -18.85 -21.70
C TRP A 83 21.14 -17.74 -20.63
N ASN A 84 21.66 -16.56 -20.95
CA ASN A 84 21.66 -15.43 -20.01
C ASN A 84 20.25 -14.93 -19.71
N ALA A 85 19.36 -14.90 -20.72
CA ALA A 85 17.96 -14.55 -20.51
C ALA A 85 17.26 -15.56 -19.58
N ALA A 86 17.54 -16.87 -19.73
CA ALA A 86 17.00 -17.90 -18.85
C ALA A 86 17.50 -17.74 -17.41
N VAL A 87 18.82 -17.58 -17.20
CA VAL A 87 19.39 -17.40 -15.87
C VAL A 87 18.87 -16.13 -15.20
N ALA A 88 18.89 -14.99 -15.92
CA ALA A 88 18.33 -13.74 -15.43
C ALA A 88 16.83 -13.87 -15.11
N GLY A 89 16.06 -14.53 -15.97
CA GLY A 89 14.63 -14.78 -15.77
C GLY A 89 14.35 -15.57 -14.49
N VAL A 90 15.08 -16.66 -14.25
CA VAL A 90 14.93 -17.47 -13.04
C VAL A 90 15.26 -16.65 -11.78
N LEU A 91 16.38 -15.93 -11.78
CA LEU A 91 16.79 -15.10 -10.64
C LEU A 91 15.75 -14.02 -10.31
N PHE A 92 15.30 -13.29 -11.33
CA PHE A 92 14.31 -12.24 -11.17
C PHE A 92 12.93 -12.80 -10.81
N ALA A 93 12.54 -13.99 -11.29
CA ALA A 93 11.31 -14.66 -10.91
C ALA A 93 11.30 -15.05 -9.43
N VAL A 94 12.41 -15.60 -8.92
CA VAL A 94 12.56 -15.94 -7.49
C VAL A 94 12.46 -14.68 -6.63
N MET A 95 13.17 -13.61 -7.00
CA MET A 95 13.07 -12.32 -6.32
C MET A 95 11.63 -11.78 -6.35
N ALA A 96 11.01 -11.73 -7.52
CA ALA A 96 9.64 -11.26 -7.69
C ALA A 96 8.66 -12.03 -6.79
N TRP A 97 8.81 -13.36 -6.70
CA TRP A 97 8.00 -14.19 -5.83
C TRP A 97 8.18 -13.85 -4.34
N LEU A 98 9.43 -13.70 -3.87
CA LEU A 98 9.73 -13.34 -2.48
C LEU A 98 9.13 -11.98 -2.10
N PHE A 99 9.33 -10.97 -2.96
CA PHE A 99 8.78 -9.63 -2.73
C PHE A 99 7.26 -9.58 -2.85
N HIS A 100 6.68 -10.35 -3.77
CA HIS A 100 5.23 -10.49 -3.89
C HIS A 100 4.64 -11.13 -2.62
N ARG A 101 5.24 -12.21 -2.11
CA ARG A 101 4.81 -12.86 -0.87
C ARG A 101 4.90 -11.91 0.33
N ARG A 102 5.99 -11.13 0.41
CA ARG A 102 6.21 -10.10 1.45
C ARG A 102 5.14 -9.00 1.39
N ALA A 103 4.85 -8.47 0.21
CA ALA A 103 3.80 -7.46 0.01
C ALA A 103 2.41 -8.00 0.36
N ARG A 104 2.11 -9.28 0.04
CA ARG A 104 0.86 -9.94 0.47
C ARG A 104 0.71 -10.03 1.98
N ARG A 105 1.80 -10.36 2.71
CA ARG A 105 1.79 -10.39 4.18
C ARG A 105 1.53 -9.00 4.76
N ALA A 106 2.19 -7.97 4.24
CA ALA A 106 1.99 -6.59 4.68
C ALA A 106 0.54 -6.13 4.45
N GLU A 107 -0.02 -6.46 3.29
CA GLU A 107 -1.41 -6.16 2.98
C GLU A 107 -2.37 -6.83 3.98
N ALA A 108 -2.20 -8.13 4.23
CA ALA A 108 -3.06 -8.87 5.16
C ALA A 108 -3.00 -8.27 6.58
N ALA A 109 -1.79 -7.94 7.06
CA ALA A 109 -1.59 -7.35 8.39
C ALA A 109 -2.28 -5.99 8.54
N ASN A 110 -2.15 -5.11 7.54
CA ASN A 110 -2.75 -3.78 7.57
C ASN A 110 -4.26 -3.79 7.33
N ARG A 111 -4.76 -4.69 6.47
CA ARG A 111 -6.21 -4.87 6.28
C ARG A 111 -6.92 -5.25 7.58
N ALA A 112 -6.30 -6.10 8.41
CA ALA A 112 -6.86 -6.48 9.70
C ALA A 112 -7.09 -5.27 10.62
N VAL A 113 -6.19 -4.29 10.63
CA VAL A 113 -6.33 -3.05 11.40
C VAL A 113 -7.47 -2.18 10.86
N THR A 114 -7.55 -2.04 9.53
CA THR A 114 -8.61 -1.25 8.89
C THR A 114 -9.99 -1.87 9.11
N ASP A 115 -10.10 -3.20 9.04
CA ASP A 115 -11.36 -3.92 9.22
C ASP A 115 -11.85 -3.88 10.67
N ARG A 116 -10.94 -4.03 11.65
CA ARG A 116 -11.26 -3.85 13.08
C ARG A 116 -11.84 -2.46 13.33
N THR A 117 -11.20 -1.42 12.80
CA THR A 117 -11.65 -0.03 12.94
C THR A 117 -13.02 0.19 12.28
N ARG A 118 -13.23 -0.37 11.08
CA ARG A 118 -14.50 -0.26 10.35
C ARG A 118 -15.65 -0.97 11.10
N ARG A 119 -15.38 -2.14 11.70
CA ARG A 119 -16.36 -2.87 12.53
C ARG A 119 -16.70 -2.08 13.80
N ALA A 120 -15.69 -1.57 14.51
CA ALA A 120 -15.90 -0.73 15.69
C ALA A 120 -16.79 0.49 15.38
N ARG A 121 -16.58 1.16 14.23
CA ARG A 121 -17.42 2.27 13.78
C ARG A 121 -18.88 1.87 13.47
N ARG A 122 -19.12 0.65 12.98
CA ARG A 122 -20.48 0.14 12.68
C ARG A 122 -21.30 -0.17 13.92
N HIS A 123 -20.64 -0.55 15.02
CA HIS A 123 -21.29 -0.90 16.28
C HIS A 123 -21.53 0.30 17.21
N LEU A 124 -20.98 1.47 16.89
CA LEU A 124 -21.36 2.70 17.59
C LEU A 124 -22.86 2.92 17.34
N PRO A 125 -23.71 2.93 18.39
CA PRO A 125 -25.14 3.17 18.21
C PRO A 125 -25.26 4.50 17.48
N ARG A 126 -25.95 4.49 16.33
CA ARG A 126 -26.34 5.71 15.61
C ARG A 126 -27.02 6.60 16.63
N ARG A 127 -26.24 7.49 17.26
CA ARG A 127 -26.74 8.47 18.22
C ARG A 127 -27.77 9.22 17.40
N LYS A 128 -29.05 8.92 17.65
CA LYS A 128 -30.17 9.54 16.97
C LYS A 128 -29.94 11.03 17.15
N HIS A 129 -29.49 11.70 16.09
CA HIS A 129 -29.49 13.15 15.95
C HIS A 129 -30.95 13.59 15.79
N ARG A 130 -31.77 13.18 16.75
CA ARG A 130 -33.14 13.62 16.96
C ARG A 130 -33.01 14.70 18.02
N ARG A 131 -33.65 15.84 17.75
CA ARG A 131 -33.89 16.98 18.64
C ARG A 131 -32.80 18.04 18.62
N ARG A 132 -32.97 19.01 17.72
CA ARG A 132 -33.40 20.38 18.09
C ARG A 132 -33.48 21.26 16.83
N SER A 133 -34.51 21.02 16.01
CA SER A 133 -34.98 21.95 14.97
C SER A 133 -36.26 22.68 15.41
N LYS A 134 -36.49 22.85 16.73
CA LYS A 134 -37.63 23.60 17.25
C LYS A 134 -37.16 24.67 18.24
N ARG A 135 -37.62 25.91 17.99
CA ARG A 135 -37.37 27.20 18.67
C ARG A 135 -36.08 27.86 18.20
N ARG A 136 -36.12 28.93 17.40
CA ARG A 136 -36.76 30.25 17.61
C ARG A 136 -37.03 30.85 16.21
N ARG A 137 -38.25 31.11 15.73
CA ARG A 137 -39.10 32.30 15.98
C ARG A 137 -38.46 33.40 16.81
#